data_AF-A0A0G0YJC5-F1
#
_entry.id   AF-A0A0G0YJC5-F1
#
_cell.length_a   1.000
_cell.length_b   1.000
_cell.length_c   1.000
_cell.angle_alpha   90.00
_cell.angle_beta   90.00
_cell.angle_gamma   90.00
#
_symmetry.space_group_name_H-M   'P 1'
#
loop_
_entity.id
_entity.type
_entity.pdbx_description
1 polymer ?
#
loop_
_entity_poly.entity_id
_entity_poly.type
_entity_poly.pdbx_seq_one_letter_code
_entity_poly.pdbx_strand_id
1 'polypeptide(L)' 'MFSGHTHNGQIFPFTLLVRMFFTYINGLYENEGKYLHVSPGTGTWGPPMRLGSHNQITLFDLQPETMNGI' A
#
# COMPACT_ATOMS: atom_id res chain seq x y z
N MET A 1 10.31 0.66 -4.06
CA MET A 1 10.16 -0.43 -3.08
C MET A 1 8.70 -0.82 -2.97
N PHE A 2 8.39 -2.11 -2.91
CA PHE A 2 7.04 -2.61 -2.62
C PHE A 2 6.99 -3.10 -1.17
N SER A 3 6.02 -2.61 -0.40
CA SER A 3 5.80 -3.00 1.00
C SER A 3 4.33 -3.36 1.21
N GLY A 4 4.09 -4.34 2.10
CA GLY A 4 2.76 -4.73 2.55
C GLY A 4 2.58 -4.40 4.03
N HIS A 5 1.83 -5.25 4.75
CA HIS A 5 1.81 -5.34 6.22
C HIS A 5 0.87 -4.41 6.99
N THR A 6 0.32 -3.34 6.41
CA THR A 6 -0.48 -2.38 7.22
C THR A 6 -1.83 -2.94 7.66
N HIS A 7 -2.32 -4.03 7.05
CA HIS A 7 -3.64 -4.64 7.30
C HIS A 7 -4.79 -3.62 7.25
N ASN A 8 -4.57 -2.51 6.55
CA ASN A 8 -5.50 -1.39 6.53
C ASN A 8 -6.82 -1.82 5.88
N GLY A 9 -7.93 -1.50 6.53
CA GLY A 9 -9.25 -1.89 6.04
C GLY A 9 -9.63 -3.34 6.34
N GLN A 10 -8.87 -4.12 7.12
CA GLN A 10 -9.26 -5.51 7.43
C GLN A 10 -10.61 -5.58 8.16
N ILE A 11 -10.79 -4.79 9.22
CA ILE A 11 -12.04 -4.71 10.00
C ILE A 11 -12.23 -3.25 10.44
N PHE A 12 -13.46 -2.71 10.28
CA PHE A 12 -13.85 -1.43 10.87
C PHE A 12 -14.27 -1.63 12.34
N PRO A 13 -13.86 -0.77 13.30
CA PRO A 13 -13.15 0.51 13.15
C PRO A 13 -11.62 0.45 13.30
N PHE A 14 -11.00 -0.73 13.39
CA PHE A 14 -9.54 -0.88 13.59
C PHE A 14 -8.67 -0.13 12.55
N THR A 15 -9.23 0.10 11.36
CA THR A 15 -8.63 0.96 10.31
C THR A 15 -8.25 2.36 10.81
N LEU A 16 -9.01 2.94 11.77
CA LEU A 16 -8.69 4.23 12.39
C LEU A 16 -7.44 4.15 13.28
N LEU A 17 -7.25 3.03 14.00
CA LEU A 17 -6.06 2.82 14.83
C LEU A 17 -4.81 2.69 13.96
N VAL A 18 -4.89 1.92 12.87
CA VAL A 18 -3.79 1.78 11.89
C VAL A 18 -3.31 3.15 11.39
N ARG A 19 -4.24 4.08 11.14
CA ARG A 19 -3.92 5.46 10.71
C ARG A 19 -3.16 6.29 11.74
N MET A 20 -3.25 5.96 13.03
CA MET A 20 -2.50 6.65 14.08
C MET A 20 -1.09 6.12 14.26
N PHE A 21 -0.84 4.85 13.94
CA PHE A 21 0.45 4.20 14.16
C PHE A 21 1.36 4.17 12.92
N PHE A 22 0.81 4.31 11.72
CA PHE A 22 1.57 4.22 10.48
C PHE A 22 1.46 5.48 9.63
N THR A 23 2.61 6.03 9.22
CA THR A 23 2.69 7.18 8.31
C THR A 23 2.33 6.81 6.87
N TYR A 24 2.73 5.60 6.43
CA TYR A 24 2.46 5.09 5.08
C TYR A 24 1.53 3.88 5.16
N ILE A 25 0.33 4.01 4.60
CA ILE A 25 -0.78 3.10 4.91
C ILE A 25 -1.24 2.30 3.70
N ASN A 26 -1.50 3.01 2.59
CA ASN A 26 -1.88 2.45 1.30
C ASN A 26 -1.52 3.47 0.21
N GLY A 27 -1.00 3.01 -0.93
CA GLY A 27 -0.71 3.84 -2.10
C GLY A 27 0.78 4.01 -2.41
N LEU A 28 1.06 4.88 -3.39
CA LEU A 28 2.41 5.23 -3.81
C LEU A 28 2.85 6.53 -3.13
N TYR A 29 4.03 6.49 -2.51
CA TYR A 29 4.66 7.61 -1.84
C TYR A 29 6.00 7.89 -2.53
N GLU A 30 6.32 9.17 -2.70
CA GLU A 30 7.60 9.62 -3.24
C GLU A 30 8.38 10.36 -2.15
N ASN A 31 9.66 10.05 -2.03
CA ASN A 31 10.59 10.77 -1.16
C ASN A 31 11.96 10.85 -1.83
N GLU A 32 12.39 12.08 -2.17
CA GLU A 32 13.70 12.35 -2.78
C GLU A 32 13.99 11.48 -4.02
N GLY A 33 13.02 11.38 -4.93
CA GLY A 33 13.12 10.56 -6.15
C GLY A 33 13.04 9.04 -5.92
N LYS A 34 12.78 8.59 -4.69
CA LYS A 34 12.54 7.19 -4.35
C LYS A 34 11.06 6.95 -4.17
N TYR A 35 10.57 5.87 -4.78
CA TYR A 35 9.17 5.48 -4.69
C TYR A 35 8.97 4.32 -3.70
N LEU A 36 8.02 4.49 -2.79
CA LEU A 36 7.53 3.47 -1.87
C LEU A 36 6.06 3.20 -2.17
N HIS A 37 5.75 2.01 -2.67
CA HIS A 37 4.38 1.55 -2.76
C HIS A 37 4.02 0.72 -1.53
N VAL A 38 2.93 1.07 -0.84
CA VAL A 38 2.39 0.34 0.30
C VAL A 38 1.04 -0.26 -0.06
N SER A 39 0.93 -1.58 0.02
CA SER A 39 -0.34 -2.30 -0.07
C SER A 39 -0.91 -2.57 1.33
N PRO A 40 -2.24 -2.57 1.51
CA PRO A 40 -2.88 -3.06 2.73
C PRO A 40 -2.58 -4.52 3.06
N GLY A 41 -2.07 -5.29 2.09
CA GLY A 41 -1.77 -6.71 2.21
C GLY A 41 -3.01 -7.59 2.11
N THR A 42 -2.78 -8.86 1.78
CA THR A 42 -3.82 -9.89 1.65
C THR A 42 -3.93 -10.79 2.89
N GLY A 43 -2.93 -10.75 3.78
CA GLY A 43 -2.92 -11.48 5.04
C GLY A 43 -3.81 -10.86 6.12
N THR A 44 -4.01 -11.61 7.20
CA THR A 44 -4.77 -11.17 8.39
C THR A 44 -3.88 -11.25 9.63
N TRP A 45 -3.99 -10.28 10.53
CA TRP A 45 -3.28 -10.29 11.83
C TRP A 45 -4.14 -10.88 12.98
N GLY A 46 -5.38 -11.26 12.67
CA GLY A 46 -6.39 -11.69 13.62
C GLY A 46 -7.32 -12.72 12.97
N PRO A 47 -8.65 -12.65 13.17
CA PRO A 47 -9.58 -13.57 12.53
C PRO A 47 -9.41 -13.57 10.99
N PRO A 48 -9.51 -14.73 10.32
CA PRO A 48 -9.31 -14.86 8.87
C PRO A 48 -10.51 -14.30 8.09
N MET A 49 -10.79 -13.01 8.26
CA MET A 49 -11.88 -12.31 7.62
C MET A 49 -11.47 -10.89 7.24
N ARG A 50 -12.15 -10.37 6.22
CA ARG A 50 -12.11 -8.97 5.80
C ARG A 50 -13.54 -8.49 5.61
N LEU A 51 -13.98 -7.53 6.41
CA LEU A 51 -15.35 -7.00 6.36
C LEU A 51 -15.32 -5.48 6.19
N GLY A 52 -16.07 -4.96 5.21
CA GLY A 52 -16.05 -3.54 4.86
C GLY A 52 -14.74 -3.09 4.17
N SER A 53 -13.93 -4.04 3.71
CA SER A 53 -12.68 -3.78 2.98
C SER A 53 -12.93 -3.73 1.47
N HIS A 54 -12.04 -3.05 0.74
CA HIS A 54 -12.07 -3.02 -0.73
C HIS A 54 -10.98 -3.94 -1.30
N ASN A 55 -11.34 -4.68 -2.36
CA ASN A 55 -10.36 -5.41 -3.16
C ASN A 55 -9.50 -4.40 -3.92
N GLN A 56 -8.19 -4.66 -4.01
CA GLN A 56 -7.24 -3.77 -4.68
C GLN A 56 -6.35 -4.58 -5.61
N ILE A 57 -6.19 -4.09 -6.83
CA ILE A 57 -5.18 -4.54 -7.79
C ILE A 57 -4.34 -3.30 -8.11
N THR A 58 -3.02 -3.41 -8.00
CA THR A 58 -2.11 -2.32 -8.37
C THR A 58 -1.39 -2.70 -9.64
N LEU A 59 -1.51 -1.85 -10.66
CA LEU A 59 -0.82 -2.02 -11.94
C LEU A 59 0.39 -1.07 -11.98
N PHE A 60 1.56 -1.63 -12.26
CA PHE A 60 2.77 -0.85 -12.52
C PHE A 60 3.12 -0.98 -13.99
N ASP A 61 3.08 0.15 -14.69
CA ASP A 61 3.60 0.27 -16.05
C ASP A 61 5.01 0.87 -15.96
N LEU A 62 6.02 0.09 -16.36
CA LEU A 62 7.42 0.50 -16.30
C LEU A 62 7.88 0.86 -17.70
N GLN A 63 8.24 2.12 -17.88
CA GLN A 63 8.79 2.61 -19.13
C GLN A 63 10.32 2.60 -19.04
N PRO A 64 11.03 2.23 -20.12
CA PRO A 64 12.48 2.37 -20.16
C PRO A 64 12.84 3.85 -20.07
N GLU A 65 13.95 4.14 -19.38
CA GLU A 65 14.50 5.49 -19.38
C GLU A 65 14.92 5.85 -20.80
N THR A 66 14.23 6.82 -21.40
CA THR A 66 14.56 7.32 -22.73
C THR A 66 15.71 8.30 -22.54
N MET A 67 16.88 7.92 -23.06
CA MET A 67 18.06 8.78 -23.04
C MET A 67 17.82 9.96 -24.00
N ASN A 68 17.23 11.05 -23.49
CA ASN A 68 17.04 12.28 -24.25
C ASN A 68 18.40 12.99 -24.38
N GLY A 69 19.19 12.68 -25.41
CA GLY A 69 20.43 13.43 -25.65
C GLY A 69 21.51 12.85 -26.59
N ILE A 70 21.18 12.01 -27.58
CA ILE A 70 22.05 11.80 -28.76
C ILE A 70 21.23 12.05 -30.02
#